data_AF-A0A8J2ZZG2-F1
#
_entry.id   AF-A0A8J2ZZG2-F1
#
_cell.length_a   1.000
_cell.length_b   1.000
_cell.length_c   1.000
_cell.angle_alpha   90.00
_cell.angle_beta   90.00
_cell.angle_gamma   90.00
#
_symmetry.space_group_name_H-M   'P 1'
#
loop_
_entity.id
_entity.type
_entity.pdbx_description
1 polymer ?
#
loop_
_entity_poly.entity_id
_entity_poly.type
_entity_poly.pdbx_seq_one_letter_code
_entity_poly.pdbx_strand_id
1 'polypeptide(L)'
;MGIHVRTDRTPNPNAMKFTAPQKLFDGRLIVKKGEQVENPLAAQLLAIDGVDNLFGYDDFITVNKTLDADWDVLLPRIEDVFNQYSE
;
A
#
# COMPACT_ATOMS: atom_id res chain seq x y z
N MET A 1 2.48 15.22 -10.97
CA MET A 1 2.17 15.44 -9.54
C MET A 1 1.96 14.07 -8.95
N GLY A 2 2.71 13.68 -7.92
CA GLY A 2 2.48 12.41 -7.25
C GLY A 2 1.27 12.43 -6.32
N ILE A 3 0.81 11.26 -5.90
CA ILE A 3 -0.29 11.15 -4.94
C ILE A 3 0.28 11.27 -3.53
N HIS A 4 -0.14 12.29 -2.79
CA HIS A 4 0.13 12.39 -1.36
C HIS A 4 -0.88 11.54 -0.58
N VAL A 5 -0.40 10.55 0.16
CA VAL A 5 -1.26 9.71 1.01
C VAL A 5 -1.15 10.11 2.49
N ARG A 6 -2.26 9.97 3.21
CA ARG A 6 -2.30 10.08 4.67
C ARG A 6 -2.10 8.72 5.30
N THR A 7 -1.08 8.59 6.15
CA THR A 7 -0.78 7.36 6.89
C THR A 7 -1.49 7.36 8.24
N ASP A 8 -2.40 6.41 8.43
CA ASP A 8 -3.16 6.18 9.65
C ASP A 8 -2.69 4.85 10.29
N ARG A 9 -2.33 4.90 11.58
CA ARG A 9 -1.97 3.69 12.34
C ARG A 9 -3.22 2.87 12.63
N THR A 10 -3.15 1.58 12.36
CA THR A 10 -4.19 0.63 12.77
C THR A 10 -3.86 0.05 14.15
N PRO A 11 -4.82 -0.53 14.88
CA PRO A 11 -4.51 -1.26 16.13
C PRO A 11 -3.58 -2.46 15.91
N ASN A 12 -3.40 -2.93 14.67
CA ASN A 12 -2.44 -3.96 14.33
C ASN A 12 -1.06 -3.32 14.05
N PRO A 13 -0.01 -3.59 14.83
CA PRO A 13 1.31 -2.99 14.62
C PRO A 13 1.95 -3.38 13.27
N ASN A 14 1.49 -4.47 12.67
CA ASN A 14 1.94 -4.95 11.38
C ASN A 14 1.11 -4.42 10.21
N ALA A 15 0.13 -3.55 10.46
CA ALA A 15 -0.68 -2.95 9.39
C ALA A 15 -0.78 -1.43 9.53
N MET A 16 -0.59 -0.74 8.41
CA MET A 16 -0.81 0.70 8.29
C MET A 16 -1.77 0.98 7.16
N LYS A 17 -2.66 1.94 7.37
CA LYS A 17 -3.61 2.40 6.37
C LYS A 17 -3.07 3.66 5.70
N PHE A 18 -3.12 3.70 4.39
CA PHE A 18 -2.74 4.84 3.56
C PHE A 18 -3.97 5.30 2.81
N THR A 19 -4.45 6.51 3.10
CA THR A 19 -5.62 7.12 2.44
C THR A 19 -5.16 8.16 1.45
N ALA A 20 -5.53 8.02 0.18
CA ALA A 20 -5.30 9.04 -0.84
C ALA A 20 -6.43 10.07 -0.85
N PRO A 21 -6.20 11.28 -1.38
CA PRO A 21 -7.23 12.30 -1.58
C PRO A 21 -8.18 11.98 -2.74
N GLN A 22 -7.86 10.96 -3.55
CA GLN A 22 -8.62 10.54 -4.72
C GLN A 22 -8.89 9.04 -4.68
N LYS A 23 -9.91 8.60 -5.43
CA LYS A 23 -10.24 7.18 -5.58
C LYS A 23 -9.07 6.45 -6.24
N LEU A 24 -8.57 5.40 -5.58
CA LEU A 24 -7.47 4.56 -6.04
C LEU A 24 -7.96 3.24 -6.67
N PHE A 25 -9.09 2.74 -6.19
CA PHE A 25 -9.62 1.42 -6.57
C PHE A 25 -11.11 1.50 -6.86
N ASP A 26 -11.57 0.84 -7.93
CA ASP A 26 -13.00 0.74 -8.26
C ASP A 26 -13.74 -0.37 -7.48
N GLY A 27 -13.32 -0.61 -6.23
CA GLY A 27 -13.85 -1.67 -5.37
C GLY A 27 -12.87 -2.14 -4.32
N ARG A 28 -13.12 -3.34 -3.78
CA ARG A 28 -12.24 -3.99 -2.79
C ARG A 28 -11.13 -4.76 -3.51
N LEU A 29 -9.89 -4.37 -3.25
CA LEU A 29 -8.69 -5.08 -3.65
C LEU A 29 -8.13 -5.86 -2.46
N ILE A 30 -7.90 -7.15 -2.61
CA ILE A 30 -7.18 -7.97 -1.62
C ILE A 30 -6.16 -8.78 -2.39
N VAL A 31 -4.88 -8.53 -2.13
CA VAL A 31 -3.80 -9.26 -2.80
C VAL A 31 -2.72 -9.63 -1.80
N LYS A 32 -2.17 -10.83 -1.97
CA LYS A 32 -1.10 -11.38 -1.13
C LYS A 32 0.17 -11.58 -1.93
N LYS A 33 1.32 -11.58 -1.26
CA LYS A 33 2.62 -11.77 -1.93
C LYS A 33 2.60 -13.09 -2.72
N GLY A 34 2.76 -13.00 -4.03
CA GLY A 34 2.75 -14.15 -4.95
C GLY A 34 1.44 -14.36 -5.73
N GLU A 35 0.39 -13.57 -5.49
CA GLU A 35 -0.81 -13.56 -6.35
C GLU A 35 -0.66 -12.64 -7.56
N GLN A 36 -1.48 -12.87 -8.60
CA GLN A 36 -1.61 -11.96 -9.73
C GLN A 36 -2.34 -10.70 -9.28
N VAL A 37 -1.72 -9.54 -9.49
CA VAL A 37 -2.27 -8.24 -9.13
C VAL A 37 -2.57 -7.47 -10.41
N GLU A 38 -3.85 -7.21 -10.66
CA GLU A 38 -4.29 -6.45 -11.84
C GLU A 38 -4.03 -4.94 -11.69
N ASN A 39 -3.99 -4.44 -10.46
CA ASN A 39 -3.76 -3.03 -10.19
C ASN A 39 -2.24 -2.73 -10.11
N PRO A 40 -1.69 -1.86 -10.98
CA PRO A 40 -0.25 -1.58 -11.02
C PRO A 40 0.29 -0.96 -9.74
N LEU A 41 -0.49 -0.11 -9.05
CA LEU A 41 -0.10 0.47 -7.76
C LEU A 41 0.10 -0.63 -6.71
N ALA A 42 -0.88 -1.52 -6.59
CA ALA A 42 -0.79 -2.62 -5.65
C ALA A 42 0.30 -3.63 -6.01
N ALA A 43 0.54 -3.88 -7.30
CA ALA A 43 1.62 -4.76 -7.75
C ALA A 43 2.99 -4.20 -7.32
N GLN A 44 3.19 -2.89 -7.46
CA GLN A 44 4.42 -2.23 -7.02
C GLN A 44 4.59 -2.25 -5.50
N LEU A 45 3.52 -1.95 -4.74
CA LEU A 45 3.54 -2.03 -3.28
C LEU A 45 3.85 -3.45 -2.78
N LEU A 46 3.29 -4.47 -3.44
CA LEU A 46 3.49 -5.87 -3.08
C LEU A 46 4.89 -6.37 -3.44
N ALA A 47 5.54 -5.74 -4.44
CA ALA A 47 6.92 -6.02 -4.81
C ALA A 47 7.93 -5.46 -3.79
N ILE A 48 7.50 -4.58 -2.88
CA ILE A 48 8.36 -4.08 -1.80
C ILE A 48 8.70 -5.22 -0.85
N ASP A 49 10.00 -5.45 -0.65
CA ASP A 49 10.44 -6.45 0.30
C ASP A 49 10.07 -6.05 1.73
N GLY A 50 9.40 -6.97 2.42
CA GLY A 50 8.78 -6.72 3.72
C GLY A 50 7.26 -6.48 3.69
N VAL A 51 6.64 -6.35 2.51
CA VAL A 51 5.17 -6.37 2.39
C VAL A 51 4.66 -7.80 2.28
N ASP A 52 3.65 -8.14 3.09
CA ASP A 52 3.03 -9.47 3.15
C ASP A 52 1.73 -9.48 2.34
N ASN A 53 0.81 -8.56 2.64
CA ASN A 53 -0.49 -8.45 1.97
C ASN A 53 -0.91 -6.99 1.84
N LEU A 54 -1.82 -6.74 0.91
CA LEU A 54 -2.43 -5.45 0.67
C LEU A 54 -3.95 -5.57 0.66
N PHE A 55 -4.61 -4.56 1.24
CA PHE A 55 -6.05 -4.42 1.23
C PHE A 55 -6.42 -3.02 0.75
N GLY A 56 -6.82 -2.87 -0.51
CA GLY A 56 -7.33 -1.62 -1.07
C GLY A 56 -8.85 -1.54 -1.01
N TYR A 57 -9.39 -0.35 -0.75
CA TYR A 57 -10.81 -0.08 -0.87
C TYR A 57 -11.05 1.41 -1.15
N ASP A 58 -11.72 1.69 -2.27
CA ASP A 58 -12.12 3.04 -2.70
C ASP A 58 -10.93 4.04 -2.74
N ASP A 59 -10.77 4.87 -1.72
CA ASP A 59 -9.70 5.87 -1.58
C ASP A 59 -8.48 5.42 -0.74
N PHE A 60 -8.53 4.26 -0.08
CA PHE A 60 -7.49 3.85 0.84
C PHE A 60 -6.92 2.46 0.55
N ILE A 61 -5.71 2.22 1.05
CA ILE A 61 -5.04 0.93 1.02
C ILE A 61 -4.34 0.66 2.34
N THR A 62 -4.61 -0.49 2.93
CA THR A 62 -3.92 -1.01 4.09
C THR A 62 -2.80 -1.92 3.61
N VAL A 63 -1.58 -1.59 4.03
CA VAL A 63 -0.39 -2.41 3.80
C VAL A 63 -0.14 -3.22 5.06
N ASN A 64 -0.03 -4.54 4.90
CA ASN A 64 0.42 -5.42 5.95
C ASN A 64 1.88 -5.77 5.69
N LYS A 65 2.74 -5.54 6.68
CA LYS A 65 4.14 -5.91 6.64
C LYS A 65 4.39 -7.30 7.26
N THR A 66 5.51 -7.91 6.90
CA THR A 66 6.04 -9.10 7.58
C THR A 66 6.61 -8.74 8.95
N LEU A 67 6.78 -9.74 9.83
CA LEU A 67 7.30 -9.55 11.19
C LEU A 67 8.74 -9.02 11.21
N ASP A 68 9.52 -9.35 10.18
CA ASP A 68 10.94 -8.99 10.06
C ASP A 68 11.15 -7.60 9.41
N ALA A 69 10.09 -7.03 8.82
CA ALA A 69 10.18 -5.76 8.12
C ALA A 69 10.01 -4.56 9.06
N ASP A 70 10.68 -3.45 8.75
CA ASP A 70 10.59 -2.22 9.52
C ASP A 70 9.80 -1.14 8.79
N TRP A 71 8.94 -0.43 9.52
CA TRP A 71 8.13 0.64 8.93
C TRP A 71 9.00 1.83 8.52
N ASP A 72 10.12 2.06 9.20
CA ASP A 72 11.07 3.13 8.85
C ASP A 72 11.65 2.94 7.43
N VAL A 73 11.78 1.68 7.00
CA VAL A 73 12.25 1.31 5.65
C VAL A 73 11.10 1.23 4.65
N LEU A 74 9.94 0.74 5.08
CA LEU A 74 8.77 0.57 4.22
C LEU A 74 8.11 1.89 3.84
N LEU A 75 7.97 2.82 4.80
CA LEU A 75 7.31 4.12 4.60
C LEU A 75 7.86 4.88 3.38
N PRO A 76 9.18 5.18 3.30
CA PRO A 76 9.70 5.93 2.16
C PRO A 76 9.53 5.20 0.82
N ARG A 77 9.55 3.86 0.81
CA ARG A 77 9.31 3.06 -0.40
C ARG A 77 7.86 3.09 -0.84
N ILE A 78 6.94 3.00 0.12
CA ILE A 78 5.50 3.08 -0.12
C ILE A 78 5.15 4.48 -0.64
N GLU A 79 5.66 5.53 0.00
CA GLU A 79 5.47 6.92 -0.43
C GLU A 79 6.04 7.18 -1.83
N ASP A 80 7.21 6.62 -2.16
CA ASP A 80 7.78 6.71 -3.50
C ASP A 80 6.86 6.08 -4.56
N VAL A 81 6.30 4.89 -4.27
CA VAL A 81 5.34 4.24 -5.18
C VAL A 81 4.10 5.11 -5.43
N PHE A 82 3.53 5.72 -4.38
CA PHE A 82 2.42 6.66 -4.55
C PHE A 82 2.81 7.95 -5.30
N ASN A 83 4.03 8.43 -5.09
CA ASN A 83 4.53 9.63 -5.76
C ASN A 83 4.81 9.38 -7.25
N GLN A 84 5.27 8.17 -7.59
CA GLN A 84 5.47 7.73 -8.97
C GLN A 84 4.17 7.35 -9.67
N TYR A 85 3.15 6.93 -8.90
CA TYR A 85 1.82 6.67 -9.42
C TYR A 85 1.11 8.00 -9.73
N SER A 86 1.44 8.57 -10.89
CA SER A 86 0.70 9.68 -11.50
C SER A 86 0.05 9.18 -12.79
N GLU A 87 -1.28 9.14 -12.82
CA GLU A 87 -2.04 9.07 -14.08
C GLU A 87 -1.99 10.43 -14.81
#